data_AF-A0AAW5EFD2-F1
#
_entry.id   AF-A0AAW5EFD2-F1
#
_cell.length_a   1.000
_cell.length_b   1.000
_cell.length_c   1.000
_cell.angle_alpha   90.00
_cell.angle_beta   90.00
_cell.angle_gamma   90.00
#
_symmetry.space_group_name_H-M   'P 1'
#
loop_
_entity.id
_entity.type
_entity.pdbx_description
1 polymer ?
#
loop_
_entity_poly.entity_id
_entity_poly.type
_entity_poly.pdbx_seq_one_letter_code
_entity_poly.pdbx_strand_id
1 'polypeptide(L)'
;RKELKNIIFLGGSQGAKFINDLALNLAPELQKKGINIIHQCGKNELEKYQQAYKDLNIQADVFDFSPHLEEKMQNADLAISRAGASTLFELCANTLPSIFIPYPHAAKNHQYFNAKFLQDKA
;
A
#
# COMPACT_ATOMS: atom_id res chain seq x y z
N ARG A 1 11.94 -7.82 10.38
CA ARG A 1 12.35 -6.82 9.36
C ARG A 1 13.53 -6.03 9.95
N LYS A 2 14.68 -5.95 9.28
CA LYS A 2 15.92 -5.29 9.79
C LYS A 2 16.37 -4.08 8.96
N GLU A 3 15.94 -4.02 7.72
CA GLU A 3 16.23 -2.95 6.76
C GLU A 3 14.93 -2.56 6.04
N LEU A 4 14.88 -1.37 5.45
CA LEU A 4 13.76 -0.93 4.63
C LEU A 4 14.15 -1.09 3.15
N LYS A 5 13.75 -2.22 2.54
CA LYS A 5 14.04 -2.54 1.13
C LYS A 5 12.80 -2.56 0.27
N ASN A 6 11.65 -2.95 0.82
CA ASN A 6 10.41 -3.08 0.06
C ASN A 6 9.28 -2.34 0.77
N ILE A 7 8.60 -1.43 0.07
CA ILE A 7 7.39 -0.76 0.56
C ILE A 7 6.20 -1.21 -0.26
N ILE A 8 5.16 -1.68 0.42
CA ILE A 8 3.89 -2.05 -0.21
C ILE A 8 2.84 -0.95 -0.06
N PHE A 9 2.30 -0.50 -1.18
CA PHE A 9 1.21 0.46 -1.26
C PHE A 9 -0.09 -0.29 -1.56
N LEU A 10 -1.02 -0.26 -0.61
CA LEU A 10 -2.30 -0.97 -0.70
C LEU A 10 -3.43 0.02 -1.02
N GLY A 11 -3.64 0.27 -2.31
CA GLY A 11 -4.74 1.08 -2.81
C GLY A 11 -6.12 0.41 -2.65
N GLY A 12 -6.15 -0.90 -2.42
CA GLY A 12 -7.38 -1.70 -2.31
C GLY A 12 -8.10 -1.89 -3.64
N SER A 13 -9.03 -2.84 -3.67
CA SER A 13 -9.70 -3.30 -4.91
C SER A 13 -10.56 -2.23 -5.59
N GLN A 14 -11.11 -1.28 -4.83
CA GLN A 14 -11.89 -0.15 -5.36
C GLN A 14 -11.02 1.02 -5.85
N GLY A 15 -9.69 0.90 -5.79
CA GLY A 15 -8.77 1.93 -6.28
C GLY A 15 -8.80 3.19 -5.42
N ALA A 16 -8.14 3.17 -4.26
CA ALA A 16 -7.88 4.38 -3.50
C ALA A 16 -6.89 5.25 -4.28
N LYS A 17 -7.41 6.06 -5.20
CA LYS A 17 -6.66 6.95 -6.09
C LYS A 17 -5.54 7.69 -5.37
N PHE A 18 -5.81 8.22 -4.18
CA PHE A 18 -4.80 8.87 -3.35
C PHE A 18 -3.59 7.99 -3.04
N ILE A 19 -3.78 6.73 -2.64
CA ILE A 19 -2.68 5.81 -2.32
C ILE A 19 -1.91 5.48 -3.60
N ASN A 20 -2.62 5.29 -4.72
CA ASN A 20 -2.00 4.99 -6.00
C ASN A 20 -1.15 6.16 -6.52
N ASP A 21 -1.69 7.38 -6.47
CA ASP A 21 -0.96 8.59 -6.84
C ASP A 21 0.22 8.83 -5.90
N LEU A 22 0.07 8.57 -4.60
CA LEU A 22 1.15 8.68 -3.62
C LEU A 22 2.30 7.71 -3.95
N ALA A 23 1.99 6.47 -4.32
CA ALA A 23 3.01 5.48 -4.72
C ALA A 23 3.83 5.98 -5.92
N LEU A 24 3.16 6.47 -6.97
CA LEU A 24 3.84 7.05 -8.14
C LEU A 24 4.67 8.29 -7.80
N ASN A 25 4.11 9.21 -7.01
CA ASN A 25 4.78 10.45 -6.64
C ASN A 25 6.05 10.22 -5.81
N LEU A 26 6.03 9.20 -4.94
CA LEU A 26 7.20 8.82 -4.14
C LEU A 26 8.20 7.96 -4.90
N ALA A 27 7.80 7.36 -6.04
CA ALA A 27 8.60 6.36 -6.72
C ALA A 27 10.02 6.82 -7.08
N PRO A 28 10.26 8.04 -7.61
CA PRO A 28 11.62 8.49 -7.94
C PRO A 28 12.53 8.59 -6.71
N GLU A 29 12.00 9.04 -5.57
CA GLU A 29 12.76 9.16 -4.33
C GLU A 29 13.04 7.80 -3.70
N LEU A 30 12.10 6.86 -3.78
CA LEU A 30 12.29 5.49 -3.33
C LEU A 30 13.35 4.76 -4.18
N GLN A 31 13.32 4.93 -5.51
CA GLN A 31 14.32 4.38 -6.41
C GLN A 31 15.73 4.89 -6.09
N LYS A 32 15.90 6.21 -5.86
CA LYS A 32 17.20 6.80 -5.45
C LYS A 32 17.73 6.19 -4.14
N LYS A 33 16.85 5.77 -3.24
CA LYS A 33 17.18 5.11 -1.98
C LYS A 33 17.37 3.59 -2.12
N GLY A 34 17.18 3.03 -3.32
CA GLY A 34 17.25 1.59 -3.57
C GLY A 34 16.12 0.81 -2.89
N ILE A 35 14.94 1.44 -2.73
CA ILE A 35 13.75 0.84 -2.15
C ILE A 35 12.81 0.41 -3.27
N ASN A 36 12.41 -0.86 -3.28
CA ASN A 36 11.46 -1.41 -4.24
C ASN A 36 10.02 -1.10 -3.85
N ILE A 37 9.15 -1.04 -4.85
CA ILE A 37 7.74 -0.68 -4.71
C ILE A 37 6.89 -1.88 -5.11
N ILE A 38 6.01 -2.28 -4.20
CA ILE A 38 4.93 -3.22 -4.46
C ILE A 38 3.64 -2.41 -4.42
N HIS A 39 2.89 -2.34 -5.51
CA HIS A 39 1.75 -1.43 -5.66
C HIS A 39 0.49 -2.19 -6.04
N GLN A 40 -0.42 -2.33 -5.06
CA GLN A 40 -1.78 -2.77 -5.32
C GLN A 40 -2.65 -1.59 -5.77
N CYS A 41 -3.21 -1.69 -6.97
CA CYS A 41 -4.18 -0.73 -7.52
C CYS A 41 -5.55 -1.40 -7.79
N GLY A 42 -6.51 -0.63 -8.32
CA GLY A 42 -7.79 -1.20 -8.75
C GLY A 42 -7.68 -1.86 -10.11
N LYS A 43 -8.45 -2.92 -10.36
CA LYS A 43 -8.46 -3.68 -11.62
C LYS A 43 -8.55 -2.80 -12.87
N ASN A 44 -9.42 -1.79 -12.82
CA ASN A 44 -9.66 -0.88 -13.95
C ASN A 44 -8.52 0.11 -14.20
N GLU A 45 -7.55 0.23 -13.29
CA GLU A 45 -6.43 1.16 -13.40
C GLU A 45 -5.06 0.46 -13.51
N LEU A 46 -5.02 -0.88 -13.58
CA LEU A 46 -3.78 -1.65 -13.57
C LEU A 46 -2.82 -1.23 -14.70
N GLU A 47 -3.31 -1.24 -15.94
CA GLU A 47 -2.51 -0.86 -17.12
C GLU A 47 -2.01 0.59 -17.03
N LYS A 48 -2.85 1.49 -16.52
CA LYS A 48 -2.51 2.91 -16.32
C LYS A 48 -1.32 3.07 -15.38
N TYR A 49 -1.32 2.41 -14.21
CA TYR A 49 -0.21 2.53 -13.27
C TYR A 49 1.04 1.79 -13.77
N GLN A 50 0.90 0.63 -14.40
CA GLN A 50 2.03 -0.06 -15.04
C GLN A 50 2.72 0.83 -16.08
N GLN A 51 1.95 1.51 -16.93
CA GLN A 51 2.51 2.44 -17.91
C GLN A 51 3.17 3.64 -17.24
N ALA A 52 2.56 4.21 -16.19
CA ALA A 52 3.15 5.32 -15.46
C ALA A 52 4.52 5.00 -14.85
N TYR A 53 4.72 3.80 -14.26
CA TYR A 53 6.05 3.40 -13.79
C TYR A 53 7.05 3.19 -14.93
N LYS A 54 6.60 2.65 -16.08
CA LYS A 54 7.46 2.50 -17.28
C LYS A 54 7.91 3.85 -17.82
N ASP A 55 7.01 4.83 -17.90
CA ASP A 55 7.33 6.18 -18.38
C ASP A 55 8.34 6.90 -17.47
N LEU A 56 8.32 6.56 -16.16
CA LEU A 56 9.30 7.02 -15.19
C LEU A 56 10.62 6.21 -15.20
N ASN A 57 10.70 5.14 -15.99
CA ASN A 57 11.81 4.17 -16.01
C ASN A 57 12.09 3.55 -14.61
N ILE A 58 11.02 3.24 -13.88
CA ILE A 58 11.06 2.65 -12.54
C ILE A 58 10.47 1.24 -12.60
N GLN A 59 11.17 0.28 -12.00
CA GLN A 59 10.63 -1.07 -11.82
C GLN A 59 9.79 -1.12 -10.54
N ALA A 60 8.52 -1.47 -10.68
CA ALA A 60 7.59 -1.69 -9.57
C ALA A 60 6.73 -2.93 -9.84
N ASP A 61 6.41 -3.68 -8.78
CA ASP A 61 5.48 -4.80 -8.83
C ASP A 61 4.05 -4.27 -8.69
N VAL A 62 3.41 -4.00 -9.83
CA VAL A 62 2.05 -3.44 -9.89
C VAL A 62 1.03 -4.55 -10.18
N PHE A 63 0.04 -4.68 -9.30
CA PHE A 63 -1.01 -5.69 -9.38
C PHE A 63 -2.36 -5.13 -8.92
N ASP A 64 -3.45 -5.84 -9.16
CA ASP A 64 -4.80 -5.48 -8.73
C ASP A 64 -5.29 -6.35 -7.56
N PHE A 65 -5.89 -7.51 -7.84
CA PHE A 65 -6.28 -8.50 -6.86
C PHE A 65 -5.38 -9.72 -7.03
N SER A 66 -4.69 -10.10 -5.95
CA SER A 66 -3.81 -11.26 -5.95
C SER A 66 -4.24 -12.24 -4.86
N PRO A 67 -4.41 -13.54 -5.18
CA PRO A 67 -4.58 -14.56 -4.15
C PRO A 67 -3.32 -14.75 -3.29
N HIS A 68 -2.17 -14.23 -3.73
CA HIS A 68 -0.88 -14.30 -3.06
C HIS A 68 -0.50 -12.98 -2.37
N LEU A 69 -1.49 -12.26 -1.82
CA LEU A 69 -1.23 -11.00 -1.11
C LEU A 69 -0.32 -11.20 0.10
N GLU A 70 -0.46 -12.33 0.80
CA GLU A 70 0.37 -12.68 1.95
C GLU A 70 1.86 -12.72 1.57
N GLU A 71 2.22 -13.41 0.47
CA GLU A 71 3.61 -13.49 -0.01
C GLU A 71 4.17 -12.09 -0.31
N LYS A 72 3.35 -11.21 -0.89
CA LYS A 72 3.74 -9.81 -1.14
C LYS A 72 3.94 -9.02 0.17
N MET A 73 3.11 -9.24 1.19
CA MET A 73 3.26 -8.61 2.50
C MET A 73 4.44 -9.15 3.30
N GLN A 74 4.76 -10.44 3.18
CA GLN A 74 5.95 -11.06 3.78
C GLN A 74 7.23 -10.48 3.19
N ASN A 75 7.23 -10.20 1.89
CA ASN A 75 8.34 -9.54 1.21
C ASN A 75 8.44 -8.04 1.50
N ALA A 76 7.41 -7.41 2.06
CA ALA A 76 7.41 -5.99 2.40
C ALA A 76 7.98 -5.71 3.80
N ASP A 77 8.67 -4.58 3.95
CA ASP A 77 9.19 -4.09 5.23
C ASP A 77 8.27 -3.03 5.86
N LEU A 78 7.49 -2.34 5.03
CA LEU A 78 6.54 -1.31 5.44
C LEU A 78 5.32 -1.34 4.51
N ALA A 79 4.12 -1.21 5.08
CA ALA A 79 2.90 -0.97 4.33
C ALA A 79 2.42 0.48 4.42
N ILE A 80 1.88 0.99 3.33
CA ILE A 80 1.13 2.25 3.28
C ILE A 80 -0.26 1.92 2.75
N SER A 81 -1.28 2.12 3.57
CA SER A 81 -2.63 1.66 3.22
C SER A 81 -3.73 2.57 3.78
N ARG A 82 -4.95 2.35 3.28
CA ARG A 82 -6.16 2.76 3.99
C ARG A 82 -6.36 1.88 5.24
N ALA A 83 -7.19 2.35 6.17
CA ALA A 83 -7.52 1.62 7.41
C ALA A 83 -8.87 0.88 7.31
N GLY A 84 -9.07 0.16 6.20
CA GLY A 84 -10.20 -0.73 6.01
C GLY A 84 -10.03 -2.01 6.84
N ALA A 85 -11.14 -2.57 7.36
CA ALA A 85 -11.09 -3.69 8.30
C ALA A 85 -10.27 -4.89 7.78
N SER A 86 -10.55 -5.37 6.56
CA SER A 86 -9.83 -6.53 5.98
C SER A 86 -8.33 -6.26 5.85
N THR A 87 -7.94 -5.11 5.29
CA THR A 87 -6.52 -4.74 5.15
C THR A 87 -5.82 -4.67 6.50
N LEU A 88 -6.48 -4.11 7.53
CA LEU A 88 -5.91 -4.06 8.88
C LEU A 88 -5.67 -5.46 9.45
N PHE A 89 -6.63 -6.37 9.30
CA PHE A 89 -6.48 -7.76 9.76
C PHE A 89 -5.27 -8.44 9.10
N GLU A 90 -5.14 -8.31 7.78
CA GLU A 90 -4.01 -8.87 7.03
C GLU A 90 -2.66 -8.31 7.50
N LEU A 91 -2.57 -6.98 7.68
CA LEU A 91 -1.34 -6.32 8.12
C LEU A 91 -0.95 -6.70 9.55
N CYS A 92 -1.93 -6.82 10.45
CA CYS A 92 -1.71 -7.29 11.81
C CYS A 92 -1.24 -8.75 11.84
N ALA A 93 -1.91 -9.62 11.07
CA ALA A 93 -1.53 -11.03 10.96
C ALA A 93 -0.10 -11.22 10.43
N ASN A 94 0.32 -10.35 9.49
CA ASN A 94 1.67 -10.35 8.92
C ASN A 94 2.70 -9.59 9.77
N THR A 95 2.29 -9.03 10.92
CA THR A 95 3.12 -8.17 11.79
C THR A 95 3.85 -7.07 11.01
N LEU A 96 3.22 -6.56 9.95
CA LEU A 96 3.84 -5.63 9.00
C LEU A 96 3.70 -4.19 9.53
N PRO A 97 4.82 -3.50 9.85
CA PRO A 97 4.76 -2.07 10.18
C PRO A 97 3.98 -1.32 9.12
N SER A 98 3.08 -0.45 9.54
CA SER A 98 2.08 0.13 8.64
C SER A 98 1.84 1.61 8.93
N ILE A 99 1.77 2.41 7.86
CA ILE A 99 1.29 3.79 7.89
C ILE A 99 -0.12 3.80 7.33
N PHE A 100 -1.08 4.19 8.18
CA PHE A 100 -2.47 4.29 7.79
C PHE A 100 -2.82 5.71 7.37
N ILE A 101 -3.47 5.82 6.20
CA ILE A 101 -4.03 7.08 5.70
C ILE A 101 -5.54 6.89 5.59
N PRO A 102 -6.34 7.16 6.64
CA PRO A 102 -7.78 6.93 6.62
C PRO A 102 -8.50 7.67 5.49
N TYR A 103 -9.54 7.07 4.92
CA TYR A 103 -10.41 7.75 3.96
C TYR A 103 -11.35 8.73 4.70
N PRO A 104 -11.30 10.05 4.40
CA PRO A 104 -12.02 11.06 5.18
C PRO A 104 -13.54 10.95 5.06
N HIS A 105 -14.06 10.32 4.01
CA HIS A 105 -15.50 10.12 3.80
C HIS A 105 -15.97 8.71 4.16
N ALA A 106 -15.18 7.96 4.94
CA ALA A 106 -15.61 6.66 5.46
C ALA A 106 -16.85 6.82 6.35
N ALA A 107 -17.85 5.95 6.17
CA ALA A 107 -19.07 5.98 6.96
C ALA A 107 -18.76 5.96 8.46
N LYS A 108 -19.32 6.90 9.23
CA LYS A 108 -19.08 7.05 10.67
C LYS A 108 -17.59 7.19 11.05
N ASN A 109 -16.74 7.62 10.11
CA ASN A 109 -15.30 7.76 10.27
C ASN A 109 -14.60 6.45 10.73
N HIS A 110 -15.14 5.29 10.34
CA HIS A 110 -14.67 4.00 10.85
C HIS A 110 -13.18 3.74 10.58
N GLN A 111 -12.64 4.22 9.44
CA GLN A 111 -11.23 4.03 9.12
C GLN A 111 -10.31 4.78 10.08
N TYR A 112 -10.69 5.98 10.52
CA TYR A 112 -9.92 6.72 11.53
C TYR A 112 -9.88 5.96 12.85
N PHE A 113 -11.04 5.51 13.35
CA PHE A 113 -11.11 4.79 14.62
C PHE A 113 -10.36 3.45 14.57
N ASN A 114 -10.39 2.76 13.44
CA ASN A 114 -9.60 1.55 13.27
C ASN A 114 -8.09 1.83 13.35
N ALA A 115 -7.60 2.85 12.63
CA ALA A 115 -6.19 3.24 12.67
C ALA A 115 -5.77 3.68 14.08
N LYS A 116 -6.62 4.49 14.74
CA LYS A 116 -6.39 4.98 16.11
C LYS A 116 -6.31 3.82 17.11
N PHE A 117 -7.19 2.84 17.00
CA PHE A 117 -7.18 1.68 17.88
C PHE A 117 -5.84 0.93 17.82
N LEU A 118 -5.28 0.71 16.63
CA LEU A 118 -3.98 0.06 16.50
C LEU A 118 -2.84 0.95 17.00
N GLN A 119 -2.89 2.26 16.70
CA GLN A 119 -1.90 3.22 17.22
C GLN A 119 -1.85 3.21 18.76
N ASP A 120 -3.01 3.21 19.42
CA ASP A 120 -3.10 3.22 20.88
C ASP A 120 -2.60 1.90 21.52
N LYS A 121 -2.39 0.85 20.72
CA LYS A 121 -1.98 -0.50 21.15
C LYS A 121 -0.56 -0.86 20.72
N ALA A 122 0.12 -0.01 19.95
CA ALA A 122 1.44 -0.22 19.40
C ALA A 122 2.56 0.02 20.41
#